data_AF-A0A3D3NYV4-F1
#
_entry.id   AF-A0A3D3NYV4-F1
#
_cell.length_a   1.000
_cell.length_b   1.000
_cell.length_c   1.000
_cell.angle_alpha   90.00
_cell.angle_beta   90.00
_cell.angle_gamma   90.00
#
_symmetry.space_group_name_H-M   'P 1'
#
loop_
_entity.id
_entity.type
_entity.pdbx_description
1 polymer ?
#
loop_
_entity_poly.entity_id
_entity_poly.type
_entity_poly.pdbx_seq_one_letter_code
_entity_poly.pdbx_strand_id
1 'polypeptide(L)'
;MSTSWKTVRVFISSTFRDMQAERDHLVRFVFPRLPEELLPRRILLVDVDLRWGVTSDQDALGVCREVIDECRPRFMGMLGGRYGWVPDGKDKSITADEVHYGVLDREPAKRGEAFFYFLEESATAQMVEEEAGEYREPVGSENAGKLAALKESIIAAGLPVFVYPAEWDATQNRLTGLEAFGNQVHDDLLQSLKDDTELASRFTSEATASPDEFAEEADQMDAFIEERTDRFVLGSREPLMKAMLDFAAADGAPNIFVFTGEPGSGKSAFLAKFTRDVAARHPSSFILPTFIGASTGSTDLRRTLRRLCHELAQSVAGVSDPGTANPASTEPLPFDIKELITHFQKLLTEAAAKQQIGRA
;
A
#
# COMPACT_ATOMS: atom_id res chain seq x y z
N MET A 1 3.09 5.86 -22.19
CA MET A 1 4.11 5.32 -21.26
C MET A 1 3.36 4.51 -20.22
N SER A 2 3.62 3.21 -20.09
CA SER A 2 2.94 2.38 -19.08
C SER A 2 3.36 2.85 -17.70
N THR A 3 2.48 3.56 -16.98
CA THR A 3 2.77 4.03 -15.62
C THR A 3 2.83 2.82 -14.71
N SER A 4 4.02 2.33 -14.35
CA SER A 4 4.15 1.20 -13.42
C SER A 4 3.54 1.55 -12.06
N TRP A 5 3.10 0.56 -11.29
CA TRP A 5 2.70 0.80 -9.91
C TRP A 5 3.86 1.35 -9.08
N LYS A 6 3.53 2.22 -8.13
CA LYS A 6 4.46 2.68 -7.11
C LYS A 6 3.88 2.41 -5.74
N THR A 7 4.58 1.58 -4.97
CA THR A 7 4.29 1.41 -3.55
C THR A 7 4.95 2.52 -2.76
N VAL A 8 4.18 3.21 -1.93
CA VAL A 8 4.65 4.21 -0.99
C VAL A 8 4.32 3.73 0.41
N ARG A 9 5.28 3.85 1.32
CA ARG A 9 5.13 3.42 2.71
C ARG A 9 5.13 4.63 3.62
N VAL A 10 4.36 4.55 4.71
CA VAL A 10 4.40 5.52 5.81
C VAL A 10 4.55 4.77 7.12
N PHE A 11 5.54 5.17 7.92
CA PHE A 11 5.73 4.62 9.26
C PHE A 11 4.83 5.35 10.26
N ILE A 12 4.10 4.61 11.08
CA ILE A 12 3.22 5.18 12.11
C ILE A 12 3.75 4.84 13.50
N SER A 13 4.06 5.88 14.27
CA SER A 13 4.56 5.80 15.64
C SER A 13 3.58 6.42 16.62
N SER A 14 3.18 5.69 17.66
CA SER A 14 2.38 6.23 18.76
C SER A 14 2.41 5.29 19.95
N THR A 15 2.11 5.76 21.15
CA THR A 15 2.01 4.91 22.35
C THR A 15 0.88 3.88 22.24
N PHE A 16 0.95 2.75 22.95
CA PHE A 16 -0.04 1.67 22.79
C PHE A 16 -1.36 1.92 23.53
N ARG A 17 -1.32 2.43 24.77
CA ARG A 17 -2.48 2.42 25.68
C ARG A 17 -3.45 3.59 25.51
N ASP A 18 -2.98 4.75 25.08
CA ASP A 18 -3.74 6.01 25.04
C ASP A 18 -4.08 6.50 23.62
N MET A 19 -3.83 5.68 22.59
CA MET A 19 -3.96 6.07 21.16
C MET A 19 -4.75 5.04 20.34
N GLN A 20 -5.61 4.26 21.00
CA GLN A 20 -6.39 3.21 20.32
C GLN A 20 -7.51 3.80 19.47
N ALA A 21 -8.17 4.86 19.94
CA ALA A 21 -9.27 5.50 19.23
C ALA A 21 -8.82 6.15 17.91
N GLU A 22 -7.64 6.77 17.91
CA GLU A 22 -6.99 7.35 16.74
C GLU A 22 -6.64 6.29 15.72
N ARG A 23 -5.98 5.19 16.14
CA ARG A 23 -5.67 4.07 15.25
C ARG A 23 -6.92 3.46 14.63
N ASP A 24 -7.94 3.22 15.45
CA ASP A 24 -9.26 2.77 14.99
C ASP A 24 -9.82 3.73 13.93
N HIS A 25 -9.70 5.04 14.17
CA HIS A 25 -10.19 6.06 13.25
C HIS A 25 -9.43 6.07 11.93
N LEU A 26 -8.10 5.93 11.97
CA LEU A 26 -7.27 5.83 10.77
C LEU A 26 -7.67 4.62 9.91
N VAL A 27 -7.79 3.44 10.51
CA VAL A 27 -8.14 2.19 9.80
C VAL A 27 -9.56 2.22 9.25
N ARG A 28 -10.52 2.80 9.98
CA ARG A 28 -11.93 2.78 9.58
C ARG A 28 -12.30 3.88 8.60
N PHE A 29 -11.63 5.02 8.66
CA PHE A 29 -12.07 6.22 7.94
C PHE A 29 -10.99 6.82 7.05
N VAL A 30 -9.73 6.89 7.50
CA VAL A 30 -8.69 7.61 6.73
C VAL A 30 -8.05 6.73 5.66
N PHE A 31 -7.50 5.58 6.03
CA PHE A 31 -6.84 4.66 5.09
C PHE A 31 -7.79 3.99 4.08
N PRO A 32 -9.11 3.87 4.32
CA PRO A 32 -10.04 3.47 3.26
C PRO A 32 -10.33 4.58 2.23
N ARG A 33 -10.23 5.85 2.61
CA ARG A 33 -10.48 7.01 1.71
C ARG A 33 -9.31 7.26 0.76
N LEU A 34 -8.07 7.14 1.24
CA LEU A 34 -6.87 7.41 0.44
C LEU A 34 -6.77 6.57 -0.86
N PRO A 35 -7.07 5.25 -0.88
CA PRO A 35 -7.07 4.44 -2.09
C PRO A 35 -7.99 4.95 -3.20
N GLU A 36 -9.13 5.58 -2.87
CA GLU A 36 -10.02 6.17 -3.89
C GLU A 36 -9.31 7.25 -4.71
N GLU A 37 -8.38 7.97 -4.08
CA GLU A 37 -7.53 8.95 -4.76
C GLU A 37 -6.27 8.33 -5.37
N LEU A 38 -5.67 7.33 -4.72
CA LEU A 38 -4.32 6.86 -5.08
C LEU A 38 -4.30 5.72 -6.10
N LEU A 39 -5.27 4.80 -6.06
CA LEU A 39 -5.32 3.65 -6.96
C LEU A 39 -5.49 4.06 -8.45
N PRO A 40 -6.35 5.02 -8.82
CA PRO A 40 -6.42 5.50 -10.22
C PRO A 40 -5.11 6.11 -10.72
N ARG A 41 -4.22 6.51 -9.80
CA ARG A 41 -2.89 7.07 -10.08
C ARG A 41 -1.80 5.99 -10.01
N ARG A 42 -2.18 4.73 -9.86
CA ARG A 42 -1.30 3.55 -9.67
C ARG A 42 -0.32 3.72 -8.51
N ILE A 43 -0.78 4.37 -7.45
CA ILE A 43 -0.05 4.54 -6.19
C ILE A 43 -0.71 3.61 -5.17
N LEU A 44 0.07 2.70 -4.61
CA LEU A 44 -0.33 1.87 -3.48
C LEU A 44 0.28 2.48 -2.21
N LEU A 45 -0.54 3.05 -1.35
CA LEU A 45 -0.09 3.49 -0.03
C LEU A 45 -0.18 2.31 0.95
N VAL A 46 0.92 2.06 1.66
CA VAL A 46 1.03 1.04 2.70
C VAL A 46 1.32 1.76 4.01
N ASP A 47 0.37 1.70 4.93
CA ASP A 47 0.57 2.13 6.29
C ASP A 47 1.26 1.03 7.11
N VAL A 48 2.34 1.42 7.80
CA VAL A 48 3.20 0.50 8.54
C VAL A 48 3.15 0.89 10.01
N ASP A 49 2.24 0.24 10.75
CA ASP A 49 2.19 0.26 12.21
C ASP A 49 2.67 -1.11 12.74
N LEU A 50 3.80 -1.13 13.43
CA LEU A 50 4.36 -2.34 14.05
C LEU A 50 3.53 -2.85 15.24
N ARG A 51 2.56 -2.06 15.70
CA ARG A 51 1.69 -2.40 16.83
C ARG A 51 0.39 -3.05 16.38
N TRP A 52 0.22 -3.34 15.09
CA TRP A 52 -0.92 -4.12 14.61
C TRP A 52 -0.80 -5.60 14.98
N GLY A 53 -1.80 -6.09 15.72
CA GLY A 53 -1.86 -7.49 16.15
C GLY A 53 -0.98 -7.84 17.34
N VAL A 54 -0.36 -6.86 18.00
CA VAL A 54 0.39 -7.06 19.26
C VAL A 54 -0.44 -6.61 20.46
N THR A 55 -0.24 -7.26 21.60
CA THR A 55 -0.97 -6.99 22.85
C THR A 55 -0.28 -6.00 23.77
N SER A 56 1.00 -5.67 23.52
CA SER A 56 1.77 -4.72 24.33
C SER A 56 2.93 -4.10 23.55
N ASP A 57 3.44 -2.97 24.03
CA ASP A 57 4.69 -2.37 23.51
C ASP A 57 5.90 -3.31 23.66
N GLN A 58 5.90 -4.22 24.63
CA GLN A 58 7.01 -5.17 24.85
C GLN A 58 7.15 -6.16 23.69
N ASP A 59 6.01 -6.58 23.14
CA ASP A 59 5.94 -7.55 22.04
C ASP A 59 6.44 -6.95 20.70
N ALA A 60 6.55 -5.62 20.61
CA ALA A 60 7.05 -4.90 19.43
C ALA A 60 8.59 -4.71 19.41
N LEU A 61 9.31 -5.17 20.44
CA LEU A 61 10.77 -5.02 20.53
C LEU A 61 11.52 -5.94 19.55
N GLY A 62 12.16 -5.35 18.55
CA GLY A 62 13.20 -6.02 17.75
C GLY A 62 13.32 -5.60 16.29
N VAL A 63 12.28 -4.99 15.71
CA VAL A 63 12.17 -4.82 14.23
C VAL A 63 12.01 -3.35 13.80
N CYS A 64 12.16 -2.40 14.72
CA CYS A 64 11.66 -1.04 14.47
C CYS A 64 12.50 -0.19 13.49
N ARG A 65 13.83 -0.21 13.60
CA ARG A 65 14.69 0.73 12.87
C ARG A 65 14.77 0.46 11.36
N GLU A 66 14.95 -0.80 10.98
CA GLU A 66 14.98 -1.20 9.57
C GLU A 66 13.64 -0.88 8.88
N VAL A 67 12.52 -1.13 9.57
CA VAL A 67 11.18 -0.80 9.05
C VAL A 67 10.98 0.71 8.92
N ILE A 68 11.45 1.51 9.89
CA ILE A 68 11.46 2.98 9.74
C ILE A 68 12.24 3.39 8.49
N ASP A 69 13.41 2.80 8.25
CA ASP A 69 14.22 3.11 7.07
C ASP A 69 13.54 2.71 5.76
N GLU A 70 12.83 1.57 5.71
CA GLU A 70 12.03 1.13 4.56
C GLU A 70 10.84 2.05 4.25
N CYS A 71 10.32 2.74 5.25
CA CYS A 71 9.17 3.66 5.09
C CYS A 71 9.57 5.08 4.68
N ARG A 72 10.87 5.36 4.58
CA ARG A 72 11.34 6.70 4.22
C ARG A 72 10.87 7.07 2.80
N PRO A 73 10.54 8.36 2.56
CA PRO A 73 10.78 9.51 3.44
C PRO A 73 9.68 9.81 4.46
N ARG A 74 8.63 8.99 4.60
CA ARG A 74 7.40 9.37 5.33
C ARG A 74 7.33 8.79 6.74
N PHE A 75 7.12 9.67 7.72
CA PHE A 75 6.98 9.32 9.12
C PHE A 75 5.77 10.05 9.74
N MET A 76 4.98 9.35 10.54
CA MET A 76 3.85 9.88 11.27
C MET A 76 4.00 9.57 12.75
N GLY A 77 3.92 10.59 13.60
CA GLY A 77 3.93 10.45 15.05
C GLY A 77 2.63 10.94 15.69
N MET A 78 1.95 10.12 16.50
CA MET A 78 0.81 10.55 17.31
C MET A 78 1.17 10.48 18.79
N LEU A 79 1.02 11.59 19.53
CA LEU A 79 1.42 11.71 20.94
C LEU A 79 0.28 12.23 21.82
N GLY A 80 0.01 11.49 22.90
CA GLY A 80 -1.11 11.71 23.79
C GLY A 80 -0.67 12.19 25.17
N GLY A 81 -1.26 11.59 26.19
CA GLY A 81 -0.92 11.83 27.59
C GLY A 81 0.24 10.97 28.08
N ARG A 82 0.66 9.93 27.34
CA ARG A 82 1.68 8.98 27.78
C ARG A 82 3.02 9.17 27.09
N TYR A 83 4.10 8.92 27.84
CA TYR A 83 5.45 8.78 27.27
C TYR A 83 5.62 7.41 26.60
N GLY A 84 4.91 6.40 27.09
CA GLY A 84 4.98 5.02 26.62
C GLY A 84 5.89 4.14 27.46
N TRP A 85 5.94 2.86 27.13
CA TRP A 85 6.75 1.90 27.89
C TRP A 85 8.26 2.04 27.56
N VAL A 86 9.07 2.06 28.62
CA VAL A 86 10.54 2.10 28.57
C VAL A 86 11.08 0.70 28.81
N PRO A 87 11.79 0.08 27.84
CA PRO A 87 12.41 -1.22 28.02
C PRO A 87 13.49 -1.22 29.11
N ASP A 88 13.68 -2.36 29.76
CA ASP A 88 14.71 -2.52 30.79
C ASP A 88 16.10 -2.16 30.25
N GLY A 89 16.81 -1.30 31.00
CA GLY A 89 18.14 -0.81 30.62
C GLY A 89 18.15 0.20 29.46
N LYS A 90 17.00 0.80 29.11
CA LYS A 90 16.89 1.92 28.16
C LYS A 90 16.43 3.19 28.86
N ASP A 91 16.79 4.34 28.27
CA ASP A 91 16.44 5.66 28.80
C ASP A 91 15.14 6.24 28.20
N LYS A 92 14.77 5.75 27.01
CA LYS A 92 13.66 6.24 26.17
C LYS A 92 12.59 5.16 26.04
N SER A 93 11.33 5.60 25.92
CA SER A 93 10.25 4.71 25.49
C SER A 93 10.45 4.28 24.05
N ILE A 94 9.78 3.21 23.63
CA ILE A 94 9.84 2.74 22.23
C ILE A 94 9.41 3.86 21.27
N THR A 95 8.28 4.51 21.54
CA THR A 95 7.79 5.63 20.72
C THR A 95 8.78 6.79 20.69
N ALA A 96 9.44 7.11 21.81
CA ALA A 96 10.46 8.14 21.82
C ALA A 96 11.71 7.73 21.01
N ASP A 97 12.17 6.48 21.11
CA ASP A 97 13.29 5.97 20.29
C ASP A 97 12.94 6.01 18.79
N GLU A 98 11.72 5.66 18.41
CA GLU A 98 11.19 5.75 17.04
C GLU A 98 11.27 7.16 16.48
N VAL A 99 10.76 8.15 17.23
CA VAL A 99 10.78 9.56 16.82
C VAL A 99 12.21 10.10 16.75
N HIS A 100 13.06 9.73 17.70
CA HIS A 100 14.46 10.13 17.69
C HIS A 100 15.19 9.56 16.48
N TYR A 101 15.14 8.25 16.27
CA TYR A 101 15.81 7.56 15.18
C TYR A 101 15.28 7.96 13.79
N GLY A 102 13.95 8.02 13.66
CA GLY A 102 13.28 8.32 12.40
C GLY A 102 13.44 9.77 11.97
N VAL A 103 13.49 10.70 12.95
CA VAL A 103 13.35 12.13 12.67
C VAL A 103 14.35 13.00 13.43
N LEU A 104 14.32 13.05 14.77
CA LEU A 104 15.01 14.12 15.52
C LEU A 104 16.55 14.04 15.45
N ASP A 105 17.10 12.83 15.50
CA ASP A 105 18.55 12.58 15.48
C ASP A 105 19.13 12.71 14.06
N ARG A 106 18.28 12.92 13.04
CA ARG A 106 18.70 13.15 11.65
C ARG A 106 18.97 14.63 11.40
N GLU A 107 19.94 14.87 10.52
CA GLU A 107 20.18 16.19 9.94
C GLU A 107 18.88 16.78 9.36
N PRO A 108 18.59 18.08 9.52
CA PRO A 108 17.34 18.69 9.07
C PRO A 108 16.97 18.36 7.61
N ALA A 109 17.94 18.41 6.69
CA ALA A 109 17.72 18.09 5.27
C ALA A 109 17.40 16.60 5.00
N LYS A 110 17.66 15.71 5.97
CA LYS A 110 17.42 14.26 5.90
C LYS A 110 16.26 13.83 6.78
N ARG A 111 15.45 14.74 7.34
CA ARG A 111 14.29 14.35 8.15
C ARG A 111 13.17 13.73 7.30
N GLY A 112 13.07 14.13 6.03
CA GLY A 112 12.01 13.67 5.14
C GLY A 112 10.68 14.34 5.44
N GLU A 113 9.59 13.67 5.09
CA GLU A 113 8.21 14.12 5.30
C GLU A 113 7.70 13.54 6.62
N ALA A 114 7.88 14.27 7.71
CA ALA A 114 7.50 13.84 9.04
C ALA A 114 6.38 14.71 9.61
N PHE A 115 5.25 14.09 9.97
CA PHE A 115 4.05 14.75 10.49
C PHE A 115 3.77 14.30 11.92
N PHE A 116 3.38 15.24 12.79
CA PHE A 116 3.10 14.96 14.19
C PHE A 116 1.72 15.44 14.60
N TYR A 117 1.00 14.61 15.35
CA TYR A 117 -0.37 14.86 15.78
C TYR A 117 -0.44 14.74 17.29
N PHE A 118 -0.73 15.85 17.98
CA PHE A 118 -0.79 15.88 19.43
C PHE A 118 -2.24 15.99 19.90
N LEU A 119 -2.66 15.05 20.75
CA LEU A 119 -3.95 15.17 21.42
C LEU A 119 -3.92 16.37 22.36
N GLU A 120 -4.98 17.19 22.33
CA GLU A 120 -5.12 18.30 23.26
C GLU A 120 -5.08 17.83 24.74
N GLU A 121 -4.43 18.64 25.59
CA GLU A 121 -4.36 18.35 27.03
C GLU A 121 -5.75 18.33 27.67
N SER A 122 -6.68 19.16 27.17
CA SER A 122 -8.08 19.22 27.61
C SER A 122 -8.81 17.88 27.36
N ALA A 123 -8.59 17.24 26.22
CA ALA A 123 -9.15 15.94 25.87
C ALA A 123 -8.54 14.84 26.74
N THR A 124 -7.22 14.87 26.89
CA THR A 124 -6.49 13.95 27.77
C THR A 124 -6.98 14.04 29.22
N ALA A 125 -7.29 15.24 29.72
CA ALA A 125 -7.77 15.47 31.08
C ALA A 125 -9.19 14.93 31.33
N GLN A 126 -10.02 14.81 30.29
CA GLN A 126 -11.39 14.29 30.39
C GLN A 126 -11.43 12.75 30.56
N MET A 127 -10.37 12.04 30.16
CA MET A 127 -10.31 10.58 30.23
C MET A 127 -10.40 10.09 31.68
N VAL A 128 -11.29 9.14 31.93
CA VAL A 128 -11.44 8.52 33.24
C VAL A 128 -10.45 7.36 33.33
N GLU A 129 -9.60 7.35 34.35
CA GLU A 129 -8.61 6.30 34.59
C GLU A 129 -9.07 5.43 35.76
N GLU A 130 -9.14 4.11 35.55
CA GLU A 130 -9.33 3.17 36.66
C GLU A 130 -8.01 2.97 37.43
N GLU A 131 -6.90 2.98 36.69
CA GLU A 131 -5.55 2.92 37.22
C GLU A 131 -4.76 4.18 36.84
N ALA A 132 -4.10 4.80 37.83
CA ALA A 132 -3.28 5.98 37.55
C ALA A 132 -2.18 5.66 36.54
N GLY A 133 -2.06 6.45 35.47
CA GLY A 133 -1.10 6.17 34.41
C GLY A 133 -1.66 5.37 33.25
N GLU A 134 -2.97 5.12 33.18
CA GLU A 134 -3.62 4.37 32.10
C GLU A 134 -3.66 5.16 30.78
N TYR A 135 -4.02 6.45 30.82
CA TYR A 135 -4.12 7.30 29.64
C TYR A 135 -3.16 8.51 29.67
N ARG A 136 -2.59 8.83 30.84
CA ARG A 136 -1.68 9.97 30.98
C ARG A 136 -0.63 9.74 32.05
N GLU A 137 0.57 10.28 31.86
CA GLU A 137 1.60 10.20 32.88
C GLU A 137 1.17 10.95 34.15
N PRO A 138 1.37 10.38 35.36
CA PRO A 138 1.05 11.06 36.60
C PRO A 138 1.78 12.41 36.71
N VAL A 139 1.08 13.42 37.21
CA VAL A 139 1.64 14.78 37.34
C VAL A 139 2.92 14.74 38.19
N GLY A 140 4.00 15.32 37.65
CA GLY A 140 5.31 15.35 38.30
C GLY A 140 6.13 14.06 38.21
N SER A 141 5.64 13.03 37.50
CA SER A 141 6.44 11.85 37.21
C SER A 141 7.59 12.14 36.24
N GLU A 142 8.64 11.33 36.28
CA GLU A 142 9.76 11.44 35.35
C GLU A 142 9.30 11.32 33.89
N ASN A 143 8.39 10.39 33.61
CA ASN A 143 7.84 10.20 32.27
C ASN A 143 6.99 11.38 31.79
N ALA A 144 6.25 12.06 32.68
CA ALA A 144 5.57 13.30 32.31
C ALA A 144 6.57 14.36 31.81
N GLY A 145 7.72 14.50 32.50
CA GLY A 145 8.80 15.38 32.06
C GLY A 145 9.43 14.95 30.73
N LYS A 146 9.67 13.64 30.53
CA LYS A 146 10.20 13.11 29.26
C LYS A 146 9.24 13.30 28.09
N LEU A 147 7.93 13.15 28.30
CA LEU A 147 6.92 13.40 27.29
C LEU A 147 6.87 14.87 26.88
N ALA A 148 6.88 15.79 27.86
CA ALA A 148 6.93 17.22 27.60
C ALA A 148 8.18 17.58 26.79
N ALA A 149 9.36 17.10 27.20
CA ALA A 149 10.61 17.32 26.49
C ALA A 149 10.62 16.76 25.06
N LEU A 150 9.97 15.62 24.81
CA LEU A 150 9.82 15.04 23.48
C LEU A 150 8.95 15.94 22.58
N LYS A 151 7.78 16.37 23.06
CA LYS A 151 6.88 17.27 22.32
C LYS A 151 7.58 18.60 22.02
N GLU A 152 8.28 19.18 22.99
CA GLU A 152 9.08 20.39 22.81
C GLU A 152 10.19 20.20 21.77
N SER A 153 10.89 19.06 21.79
CA SER A 153 11.95 18.76 20.82
C SER A 153 11.42 18.66 19.38
N ILE A 154 10.23 18.09 19.20
CA ILE A 154 9.56 18.02 17.88
C ILE A 154 9.20 19.42 17.38
N ILE A 155 8.62 20.26 18.24
CA ILE A 155 8.25 21.64 17.90
C ILE A 155 9.51 22.47 17.59
N ALA A 156 10.53 22.40 18.44
CA ALA A 156 11.79 23.12 18.27
C ALA A 156 12.57 22.68 17.01
N ALA A 157 12.35 21.44 16.55
CA ALA A 157 12.87 20.93 15.30
C ALA A 157 12.20 21.52 14.05
N GLY A 158 11.12 22.31 14.19
CA GLY A 158 10.40 22.95 13.09
C GLY A 158 9.55 21.99 12.27
N LEU A 159 9.15 20.86 12.88
CA LEU A 159 8.35 19.82 12.22
C LEU A 159 6.87 20.22 12.18
N PRO A 160 6.11 19.82 11.13
CA PRO A 160 4.67 19.95 11.10
C PRO A 160 4.02 19.28 12.32
N VAL A 161 3.33 20.07 13.14
CA VAL A 161 2.59 19.60 14.31
C VAL A 161 1.15 20.10 14.21
N PHE A 162 0.21 19.17 14.27
CA PHE A 162 -1.22 19.47 14.42
C PHE A 162 -1.69 19.05 15.81
N VAL A 163 -2.21 20.01 16.58
CA VAL A 163 -2.84 19.74 17.87
C VAL A 163 -4.33 19.60 17.63
N TYR A 164 -4.92 18.46 17.98
CA TYR A 164 -6.31 18.16 17.64
C TYR A 164 -7.20 17.95 18.87
N PRO A 165 -8.47 18.42 18.81
CA PRO A 165 -9.44 18.18 19.85
C PRO A 165 -10.02 16.76 19.75
N ALA A 166 -10.51 16.25 20.87
CA ALA A 166 -11.33 15.04 20.94
C ALA A 166 -12.20 15.10 22.20
N GLU A 167 -13.25 14.28 22.24
CA GLU A 167 -14.16 14.19 23.38
C GLU A 167 -14.08 12.79 24.00
N TRP A 168 -14.11 12.70 25.32
CA TRP A 168 -14.14 11.42 26.02
C TRP A 168 -15.56 10.90 26.16
N ASP A 169 -15.85 9.76 25.56
CA ASP A 169 -17.09 9.03 25.77
C ASP A 169 -16.91 8.02 26.92
N ALA A 170 -17.38 8.40 28.11
CA ALA A 170 -17.31 7.56 29.30
C ALA A 170 -18.18 6.28 29.21
N THR A 171 -19.18 6.23 28.32
CA THR A 171 -20.02 5.04 28.13
C THR A 171 -19.32 3.98 27.30
N GLN A 172 -18.50 4.41 26.35
CA GLN A 172 -17.74 3.54 25.44
C GLN A 172 -16.27 3.39 25.85
N ASN A 173 -15.83 4.12 26.89
CA ASN A 173 -14.45 4.16 27.37
C ASN A 173 -13.44 4.45 26.26
N ARG A 174 -13.74 5.44 25.40
CA ARG A 174 -12.92 5.81 24.24
C ARG A 174 -13.06 7.29 23.88
N LEU A 175 -12.09 7.79 23.13
CA LEU A 175 -12.23 9.08 22.45
C LEU A 175 -13.17 9.01 21.24
N THR A 176 -13.87 10.11 21.02
CA THR A 176 -14.71 10.45 19.86
C THR A 176 -14.35 11.86 19.36
N GLY A 177 -14.98 12.34 18.28
CA GLY A 177 -14.69 13.67 17.74
C GLY A 177 -13.36 13.77 16.96
N LEU A 178 -12.90 12.65 16.40
CA LEU A 178 -11.59 12.53 15.74
C LEU A 178 -11.58 12.98 14.27
N GLU A 179 -12.66 13.59 13.78
CA GLU A 179 -12.79 13.99 12.37
C GLU A 179 -11.75 15.02 11.95
N ALA A 180 -11.44 15.99 12.82
CA ALA A 180 -10.40 17.00 12.56
C ALA A 180 -9.02 16.35 12.41
N PHE A 181 -8.70 15.42 13.31
CA PHE A 181 -7.48 14.62 13.25
C PHE A 181 -7.42 13.80 11.96
N GLY A 182 -8.48 13.03 11.65
CA GLY A 182 -8.51 12.17 10.48
C GLY A 182 -8.41 12.93 9.16
N ASN A 183 -9.06 14.10 9.05
CA ASN A 183 -8.97 14.96 7.88
C ASN A 183 -7.57 15.58 7.72
N GLN A 184 -6.95 16.05 8.81
CA GLN A 184 -5.58 16.56 8.74
C GLN A 184 -4.60 15.46 8.30
N VAL A 185 -4.72 14.25 8.85
CA VAL A 185 -3.88 13.12 8.44
C VAL A 185 -4.04 12.80 6.95
N HIS A 186 -5.28 12.75 6.48
CA HIS A 186 -5.59 12.53 5.08
C HIS A 186 -4.90 13.57 4.19
N ASP A 187 -5.08 14.84 4.52
CA ASP A 187 -4.60 15.96 3.70
C ASP A 187 -3.08 16.06 3.72
N ASP A 188 -2.44 15.88 4.88
CA ASP A 188 -0.98 15.85 5.00
C ASP A 188 -0.37 14.71 4.17
N LEU A 189 -0.92 13.49 4.26
CA LEU A 189 -0.44 12.36 3.47
C LEU A 189 -0.65 12.59 1.97
N LEU A 190 -1.84 13.02 1.56
CA LEU A 190 -2.15 13.28 0.16
C LEU A 190 -1.26 14.40 -0.42
N GLN A 191 -1.06 15.48 0.34
CA GLN A 191 -0.21 16.59 -0.07
C GLN A 191 1.26 16.15 -0.15
N SER A 192 1.73 15.35 0.81
CA SER A 192 3.06 14.75 0.79
C SER A 192 3.31 13.93 -0.49
N LEU A 193 2.29 13.23 -0.98
CA LEU A 193 2.37 12.46 -2.25
C LEU A 193 2.33 13.37 -3.48
N LYS A 194 1.58 14.48 -3.42
CA LYS A 194 1.51 15.47 -4.51
C LYS A 194 2.80 16.25 -4.68
N ASP A 195 3.48 16.54 -3.58
CA ASP A 195 4.73 17.31 -3.56
C ASP A 195 5.97 16.43 -3.82
N ASP A 196 5.84 15.11 -3.74
CA ASP A 196 6.90 14.17 -4.04
C ASP A 196 7.31 14.26 -5.51
N THR A 197 8.58 14.60 -5.76
CA THR A 197 9.12 14.78 -7.12
C THR A 197 8.97 13.54 -8.01
N GLU A 198 8.93 12.33 -7.44
CA GLU A 198 8.74 11.09 -8.20
C GLU A 198 7.27 10.80 -8.53
N LEU A 199 6.32 11.42 -7.81
CA LEU A 199 4.89 11.13 -7.88
C LEU A 199 4.05 12.29 -8.40
N ALA A 200 4.54 13.53 -8.29
CA ALA A 200 3.82 14.76 -8.64
C ALA A 200 3.21 14.71 -10.04
N SER A 201 3.92 14.14 -11.02
CA SER A 201 3.44 14.00 -12.39
C SER A 201 2.17 13.14 -12.52
N ARG A 202 1.92 12.24 -11.56
CA ARG A 202 0.71 11.39 -11.48
C ARG A 202 -0.52 12.16 -10.98
N PHE A 203 -0.33 13.32 -10.37
CA PHE A 203 -1.42 14.19 -9.90
C PHE A 203 -1.75 15.32 -10.88
N THR A 204 -0.82 15.68 -11.78
CA THR A 204 -1.01 16.75 -12.77
C THR A 204 -1.66 16.28 -14.07
N SER A 205 -1.61 14.99 -14.39
CA SER A 205 -2.30 14.48 -15.57
C SER A 205 -3.80 14.39 -15.27
N GLU A 206 -4.60 15.26 -15.87
CA GLU A 206 -6.04 15.07 -16.02
C GLU A 206 -6.29 13.82 -16.86
N ALA A 207 -6.21 12.64 -16.25
CA ALA A 207 -6.73 11.41 -16.81
C ALA A 207 -8.22 11.29 -16.44
N THR A 208 -9.00 12.32 -16.74
CA THR A 208 -10.47 12.22 -16.82
C THR A 208 -10.87 11.78 -18.21
N ALA A 209 -10.35 10.64 -18.67
CA ALA A 209 -11.13 9.76 -19.51
C ALA A 209 -11.67 8.70 -18.56
N SER A 210 -12.99 8.45 -18.56
CA SER A 210 -13.49 7.24 -17.91
C SER A 210 -12.64 6.09 -18.43
N PRO A 211 -11.99 5.28 -17.57
CA PRO A 211 -11.24 4.14 -18.06
C PRO A 211 -12.18 3.33 -18.95
N ASP A 212 -11.70 2.95 -20.14
CA ASP A 212 -12.33 1.88 -20.89
C ASP A 212 -12.55 0.70 -19.91
N GLU A 213 -13.67 -0.02 -19.99
CA GLU A 213 -14.01 -1.08 -19.01
C GLU A 213 -12.86 -2.08 -18.83
N PHE A 214 -12.06 -2.26 -19.89
CA PHE A 214 -10.86 -3.08 -19.89
C PHE A 214 -9.67 -2.46 -19.16
N ALA A 215 -9.49 -1.15 -19.23
CA ALA A 215 -8.43 -0.45 -18.51
C ALA A 215 -8.68 -0.47 -17.00
N GLU A 216 -9.95 -0.28 -16.58
CA GLU A 216 -10.33 -0.41 -15.16
C GLU A 216 -10.06 -1.81 -14.63
N GLU A 217 -10.47 -2.84 -15.39
CA GLU A 217 -10.26 -4.22 -14.98
C GLU A 217 -8.78 -4.62 -14.99
N ALA A 218 -7.98 -4.09 -15.92
CA ALA A 218 -6.53 -4.26 -15.92
C ALA A 218 -5.86 -3.60 -14.70
N ASP A 219 -6.26 -2.37 -14.37
CA ASP A 219 -5.74 -1.67 -13.19
C ASP A 219 -6.08 -2.42 -11.89
N GLN A 220 -7.28 -2.99 -11.77
CA GLN A 220 -7.67 -3.83 -10.62
C GLN A 220 -6.82 -5.10 -10.51
N MET A 221 -6.44 -5.71 -11.64
CA MET A 221 -5.61 -6.91 -11.66
C MET A 221 -4.17 -6.60 -11.28
N ASP A 222 -3.63 -5.50 -11.76
CA ASP A 222 -2.30 -5.05 -11.38
C ASP A 222 -2.26 -4.66 -9.89
N ALA A 223 -3.29 -3.96 -9.38
CA ALA A 223 -3.42 -3.65 -7.95
C ALA A 223 -3.42 -4.93 -7.10
N PHE A 224 -4.19 -5.94 -7.52
CA PHE A 224 -4.26 -7.23 -6.84
C PHE A 224 -2.91 -7.95 -6.79
N ILE A 225 -2.10 -7.84 -7.84
CA ILE A 225 -0.74 -8.39 -7.90
C ILE A 225 0.19 -7.65 -6.94
N GLU A 226 0.16 -6.31 -6.96
CA GLU A 226 1.02 -5.49 -6.10
C GLU A 226 0.72 -5.73 -4.61
N GLU A 227 -0.55 -5.68 -4.21
CA GLU A 227 -1.00 -5.95 -2.85
C GLU A 227 -0.46 -7.30 -2.32
N ARG A 228 -0.49 -8.34 -3.16
CA ARG A 228 -0.06 -9.69 -2.79
C ARG A 228 1.44 -9.93 -2.90
N THR A 229 2.19 -9.01 -3.49
CA THR A 229 3.64 -9.12 -3.62
C THR A 229 4.41 -8.25 -2.64
N ASP A 230 3.78 -7.21 -2.07
CA ASP A 230 4.42 -6.25 -1.15
C ASP A 230 5.13 -6.91 0.05
N ARG A 231 4.54 -7.97 0.62
CA ARG A 231 5.10 -8.71 1.78
C ARG A 231 5.41 -10.17 1.48
N PHE A 232 5.58 -10.51 0.20
CA PHE A 232 5.78 -11.89 -0.19
C PHE A 232 7.21 -12.35 0.14
N VAL A 233 7.32 -13.37 1.01
CA VAL A 233 8.58 -14.03 1.33
C VAL A 233 8.67 -15.35 0.58
N LEU A 234 9.65 -15.46 -0.32
CA LEU A 234 9.86 -16.66 -1.14
C LEU A 234 10.36 -17.84 -0.29
N GLY A 235 11.35 -17.61 0.57
CA GLY A 235 11.87 -18.59 1.54
C GLY A 235 12.14 -19.97 0.92
N SER A 236 11.64 -21.02 1.57
CA SER A 236 11.80 -22.42 1.14
C SER A 236 11.12 -22.77 -0.20
N ARG A 237 10.35 -21.85 -0.80
CA ARG A 237 9.63 -22.07 -2.07
C ARG A 237 10.43 -21.63 -3.30
N GLU A 238 11.68 -21.21 -3.12
CA GLU A 238 12.58 -20.84 -4.22
C GLU A 238 12.75 -21.93 -5.30
N PRO A 239 12.91 -23.23 -4.96
CA PRO A 239 12.99 -24.28 -5.98
C PRO A 239 11.73 -24.39 -6.85
N LEU A 240 10.56 -24.14 -6.26
CA LEU A 240 9.28 -24.16 -6.97
C LEU A 240 9.16 -22.96 -7.92
N MET A 241 9.54 -21.75 -7.46
CA MET A 241 9.55 -20.55 -8.31
C MET A 241 10.47 -20.75 -9.51
N LYS A 242 11.67 -21.32 -9.27
CA LYS A 242 12.60 -21.68 -10.34
C LYS A 242 11.97 -22.65 -11.35
N ALA A 243 11.33 -23.72 -10.87
CA ALA A 243 10.68 -24.69 -11.74
C ALA A 243 9.58 -24.07 -12.62
N MET A 244 8.79 -23.13 -12.09
CA MET A 244 7.77 -22.41 -12.86
C MET A 244 8.39 -21.46 -13.90
N LEU A 245 9.48 -20.79 -13.57
CA LEU A 245 10.19 -19.90 -14.49
C LEU A 245 10.87 -20.68 -15.62
N ASP A 246 11.51 -21.81 -15.29
CA ASP A 246 12.10 -22.73 -16.27
C ASP A 246 11.00 -23.29 -17.20
N PHE A 247 9.83 -23.63 -16.64
CA PHE A 247 8.68 -24.08 -17.42
C PHE A 247 8.19 -23.01 -18.39
N ALA A 248 8.04 -21.75 -17.94
CA ALA A 248 7.58 -20.65 -18.80
C ALA A 248 8.58 -20.27 -19.91
N ALA A 249 9.87 -20.58 -19.71
CA ALA A 249 10.90 -20.40 -20.71
C ALA A 249 11.00 -21.58 -21.70
N ALA A 250 10.42 -22.73 -21.39
CA ALA A 250 10.46 -23.91 -22.25
C ALA A 250 9.49 -23.78 -23.43
N ASP A 251 9.93 -24.16 -24.63
CA ASP A 251 9.09 -24.25 -25.81
C ASP A 251 8.54 -25.68 -25.98
N GLY A 252 7.30 -25.80 -26.47
CA GLY A 252 6.67 -27.09 -26.76
C GLY A 252 5.81 -27.65 -25.64
N ALA A 253 5.55 -28.95 -25.67
CA ALA A 253 4.70 -29.63 -24.69
C ALA A 253 5.54 -30.20 -23.53
N PRO A 254 5.03 -30.19 -22.28
CA PRO A 254 3.74 -29.62 -21.85
C PRO A 254 3.76 -28.09 -21.77
N ASN A 255 2.66 -27.43 -22.17
CA ASN A 255 2.48 -25.98 -22.17
C ASN A 255 1.45 -25.49 -21.12
N ILE A 256 1.01 -26.37 -20.23
CA ILE A 256 0.15 -26.06 -19.09
C ILE A 256 0.86 -26.50 -17.80
N PHE A 257 1.04 -25.57 -16.86
CA PHE A 257 1.53 -25.85 -15.51
C PHE A 257 0.39 -25.71 -14.51
N VAL A 258 0.08 -26.78 -13.77
CA VAL A 258 -0.98 -26.77 -12.76
C VAL A 258 -0.34 -26.62 -11.38
N PHE A 259 -0.65 -25.51 -10.72
CA PHE A 259 -0.20 -25.24 -9.35
C PHE A 259 -1.35 -25.45 -8.35
N THR A 260 -1.20 -26.42 -7.46
CA THR A 260 -2.24 -26.80 -6.48
C THR A 260 -1.72 -26.67 -5.04
N GLY A 261 -2.66 -26.60 -4.10
CA GLY A 261 -2.39 -26.45 -2.67
C GLY A 261 -3.65 -26.12 -1.89
N GLU A 262 -3.62 -26.31 -0.58
CA GLU A 262 -4.78 -26.09 0.31
C GLU A 262 -5.29 -24.63 0.25
N PRO A 263 -6.58 -24.36 0.53
CA PRO A 263 -7.07 -22.99 0.72
C PRO A 263 -6.19 -22.22 1.72
N GLY A 264 -5.91 -20.95 1.46
CA GLY A 264 -5.06 -20.12 2.34
C GLY A 264 -3.55 -20.38 2.25
N SER A 265 -3.06 -21.40 1.53
CA SER A 265 -1.61 -21.69 1.38
C SER A 265 -0.78 -20.64 0.62
N GLY A 266 -1.40 -19.53 0.19
CA GLY A 266 -0.73 -18.42 -0.49
C GLY A 266 -0.65 -18.55 -2.02
N LYS A 267 -1.46 -19.41 -2.65
CA LYS A 267 -1.37 -19.68 -4.10
C LYS A 267 -1.45 -18.42 -4.98
N SER A 268 -2.44 -17.56 -4.73
CA SER A 268 -2.63 -16.34 -5.50
C SER A 268 -1.47 -15.37 -5.32
N ALA A 269 -0.90 -15.28 -4.11
CA ALA A 269 0.28 -14.46 -3.86
C ALA A 269 1.53 -15.01 -4.55
N PHE A 270 1.68 -16.33 -4.58
CA PHE A 270 2.76 -17.00 -5.32
C PHE A 270 2.66 -16.74 -6.83
N LEU A 271 1.45 -16.86 -7.40
CA LEU A 271 1.22 -16.58 -8.81
C LEU A 271 1.41 -15.08 -9.14
N ALA A 272 0.99 -14.17 -8.26
CA ALA A 272 1.24 -12.74 -8.41
C ALA A 272 2.75 -12.44 -8.44
N LYS A 273 3.52 -13.05 -7.54
CA LYS A 273 4.98 -12.94 -7.54
C LYS A 273 5.61 -13.51 -8.80
N PHE A 274 5.15 -14.67 -9.25
CA PHE A 274 5.59 -15.30 -10.48
C PHE A 274 5.34 -14.39 -11.70
N THR A 275 4.16 -13.78 -11.81
CA THR A 275 3.85 -12.81 -12.88
C THR A 275 4.87 -11.68 -12.93
N ARG A 276 5.20 -11.08 -11.78
CA ARG A 276 6.22 -10.02 -11.69
C ARG A 276 7.61 -10.50 -12.11
N ASP A 277 8.00 -11.68 -11.65
CA ASP A 277 9.33 -12.23 -11.93
C ASP A 277 9.49 -12.61 -13.41
N VAL A 278 8.44 -13.14 -14.05
CA VAL A 278 8.42 -13.39 -15.51
C VAL A 278 8.50 -12.08 -16.28
N ALA A 279 7.71 -11.07 -15.92
CA ALA A 279 7.71 -9.76 -16.57
C ALA A 279 9.10 -9.09 -16.51
N ALA A 280 9.77 -9.19 -15.36
CA ALA A 280 11.11 -8.63 -15.17
C ALA A 280 12.19 -9.38 -15.97
N ARG A 281 12.09 -10.73 -16.08
CA ARG A 281 13.09 -11.56 -16.78
C ARG A 281 12.87 -11.63 -18.29
N HIS A 282 11.63 -11.45 -18.74
CA HIS A 282 11.23 -11.56 -20.14
C HIS A 282 10.40 -10.33 -20.57
N PRO A 283 11.02 -9.13 -20.65
CA PRO A 283 10.30 -7.89 -20.95
C PRO A 283 9.68 -7.86 -22.36
N SER A 284 10.12 -8.74 -23.26
CA SER A 284 9.55 -8.92 -24.60
C SER A 284 8.36 -9.89 -24.64
N SER A 285 8.11 -10.64 -23.56
CA SER A 285 6.99 -11.56 -23.47
C SER A 285 5.72 -10.82 -23.07
N PHE A 286 4.64 -11.12 -23.78
CA PHE A 286 3.31 -10.63 -23.45
C PHE A 286 2.69 -11.53 -22.37
N ILE A 287 2.31 -10.94 -21.24
CA ILE A 287 1.81 -11.66 -20.07
C ILE A 287 0.41 -11.14 -19.76
N LEU A 288 -0.55 -12.06 -19.62
CA LEU A 288 -1.95 -11.77 -19.31
C LEU A 288 -2.30 -12.33 -17.91
N PRO A 289 -2.04 -11.59 -16.81
CA PRO A 289 -2.46 -12.04 -15.51
C PRO A 289 -3.99 -12.06 -15.40
N THR A 290 -4.53 -13.17 -14.90
CA THR A 290 -5.97 -13.32 -14.66
C THR A 290 -6.19 -13.93 -13.28
N PHE A 291 -6.72 -13.12 -12.36
CA PHE A 291 -7.04 -13.55 -11.01
C PHE A 291 -8.56 -13.49 -10.79
N ILE A 292 -9.18 -14.65 -10.59
CA ILE A 292 -10.61 -14.73 -10.31
C ILE A 292 -10.87 -14.11 -8.92
N GLY A 293 -11.76 -13.13 -8.86
CA GLY A 293 -12.08 -12.36 -7.66
C GLY A 293 -11.23 -11.09 -7.49
N ALA A 294 -10.33 -10.77 -8.41
CA ALA A 294 -9.57 -9.51 -8.38
C ALA A 294 -10.36 -8.29 -8.89
N SER A 295 -11.33 -8.53 -9.77
CA SER A 295 -12.30 -7.53 -10.26
C SER A 295 -13.72 -8.08 -10.13
N THR A 296 -14.73 -7.19 -10.16
CA THR A 296 -16.15 -7.61 -10.23
C THR A 296 -16.43 -8.40 -11.52
N GLY A 297 -15.76 -8.06 -12.62
CA GLY A 297 -15.86 -8.73 -13.93
C GLY A 297 -15.20 -10.10 -14.01
N SER A 298 -14.19 -10.38 -13.18
CA SER A 298 -13.38 -11.61 -13.25
C SER A 298 -14.10 -12.91 -12.87
N THR A 299 -15.29 -12.79 -12.28
CA THR A 299 -16.16 -13.95 -11.97
C THR A 299 -17.14 -14.25 -13.10
N ASP A 300 -17.25 -13.36 -14.10
CA ASP A 300 -18.06 -13.54 -15.30
C ASP A 300 -17.16 -13.97 -16.48
N LEU A 301 -17.41 -15.18 -16.98
CA LEU A 301 -16.65 -15.78 -18.07
C LEU A 301 -16.68 -14.94 -19.36
N ARG A 302 -17.83 -14.31 -19.68
CA ARG A 302 -17.98 -13.51 -20.89
C ARG A 302 -17.15 -12.24 -20.78
N ARG A 303 -17.21 -11.55 -19.64
CA ARG A 303 -16.40 -10.34 -19.38
C ARG A 303 -14.91 -10.65 -19.40
N THR A 304 -14.51 -11.72 -18.71
CA THR A 304 -13.11 -12.20 -18.69
C THR A 304 -12.62 -12.49 -20.11
N LEU A 305 -13.37 -13.23 -20.91
CA LEU A 305 -12.96 -13.58 -22.28
C LEU A 305 -12.91 -12.35 -23.19
N ARG A 306 -13.86 -11.42 -23.04
CA ARG A 306 -13.87 -10.14 -23.77
C ARG A 306 -12.65 -9.29 -23.44
N ARG A 307 -12.24 -9.23 -22.17
CA ARG A 307 -11.01 -8.57 -21.72
C ARG A 307 -9.76 -9.21 -22.31
N LEU A 308 -9.65 -10.54 -22.25
CA LEU A 308 -8.51 -11.25 -22.85
C LEU A 308 -8.40 -11.01 -24.36
N CYS A 309 -9.52 -10.98 -25.09
CA CYS A 309 -9.54 -10.59 -26.50
C CYS A 309 -9.06 -9.15 -26.70
N HIS A 310 -9.54 -8.20 -25.88
CA HIS A 310 -9.12 -6.81 -25.96
C HIS A 310 -7.60 -6.67 -25.78
N GLU A 311 -7.04 -7.25 -24.72
CA GLU A 311 -5.60 -7.17 -24.41
C GLU A 311 -4.75 -7.89 -25.49
N LEU A 312 -5.19 -9.05 -25.99
CA LEU A 312 -4.51 -9.73 -27.10
C LEU A 312 -4.50 -8.89 -28.37
N ALA A 313 -5.63 -8.27 -28.72
CA ALA A 313 -5.73 -7.43 -29.92
C ALA A 313 -4.76 -6.23 -29.85
N GLN A 314 -4.63 -5.59 -28.68
CA GLN A 314 -3.63 -4.54 -28.47
C GLN A 314 -2.19 -5.05 -28.67
N SER A 315 -1.88 -6.25 -28.17
CA SER A 315 -0.55 -6.86 -28.33
C SER A 315 -0.21 -7.15 -29.81
N VAL A 316 -1.21 -7.59 -30.59
CA VAL A 316 -1.09 -7.89 -32.02
C VAL A 316 -0.93 -6.61 -32.84
N ALA A 317 -1.63 -5.53 -32.49
CA ALA A 317 -1.53 -4.24 -33.19
C ALA A 317 -0.15 -3.55 -33.02
N GLY A 318 0.55 -3.77 -31.88
CA GLY A 318 1.86 -3.20 -31.59
C GLY A 318 1.81 -1.77 -31.03
N VAL A 319 2.74 -1.46 -30.13
CA VAL A 319 2.97 -0.10 -29.61
C VAL A 319 3.44 0.77 -30.77
N SER A 320 2.57 1.64 -31.29
CA SER A 320 2.92 2.62 -32.31
C SER A 320 3.38 3.92 -31.66
N ASP A 321 4.34 4.59 -32.30
CA ASP A 321 4.88 5.92 -32.00
C ASP A 321 3.78 6.94 -31.63
N PRO A 322 3.98 7.82 -30.62
CA PRO A 322 3.00 8.83 -30.23
C PRO A 322 2.98 9.94 -31.30
N GLY A 323 2.18 9.75 -32.36
CA GLY A 323 2.04 10.74 -33.42
C GLY A 323 1.25 10.31 -34.64
N THR A 324 1.06 9.00 -34.86
CA THR A 324 0.22 8.50 -35.95
C THR A 324 -1.03 7.86 -35.39
N ALA A 325 -2.15 8.59 -35.45
CA ALA A 325 -3.47 8.00 -35.30
C ALA A 325 -3.71 7.03 -36.48
N ASN A 326 -3.48 5.75 -36.24
CA ASN A 326 -4.09 4.69 -37.03
C ASN A 326 -5.06 3.97 -36.09
N PRO A 327 -6.34 3.81 -36.44
CA PRO A 327 -7.32 3.28 -35.52
C PRO A 327 -6.94 1.83 -35.24
N ALA A 328 -6.82 1.47 -33.97
CA ALA A 328 -6.86 0.07 -33.55
C ALA A 328 -8.02 -0.61 -34.29
N SER A 329 -7.80 -1.83 -34.78
CA SER A 329 -8.79 -2.66 -35.49
C SER A 329 -10.23 -2.34 -35.05
N THR A 330 -10.97 -1.63 -35.89
CA THR A 330 -12.32 -1.10 -35.62
C THR A 330 -13.41 -2.17 -35.62
N GLU A 331 -13.06 -3.46 -35.52
CA GLU A 331 -14.06 -4.50 -35.34
C GLU A 331 -14.51 -4.51 -33.87
N PRO A 332 -15.80 -4.23 -33.59
CA PRO A 332 -16.30 -4.26 -32.23
C PRO A 332 -16.17 -5.67 -31.66
N LEU A 333 -15.66 -5.77 -30.43
CA LEU A 333 -15.54 -7.05 -29.73
C LEU A 333 -16.93 -7.71 -29.64
N PRO A 334 -17.06 -8.99 -30.04
CA PRO A 334 -18.32 -9.71 -29.94
C PRO A 334 -18.88 -9.71 -28.51
N PHE A 335 -20.20 -9.74 -28.39
CA PHE A 335 -20.88 -9.90 -27.10
C PHE A 335 -21.34 -11.34 -26.87
N ASP A 336 -21.57 -12.11 -27.94
CA ASP A 336 -21.91 -13.53 -27.84
C ASP A 336 -20.68 -14.37 -27.44
N ILE A 337 -20.90 -15.35 -26.57
CA ILE A 337 -19.80 -16.16 -26.02
C ILE A 337 -19.17 -17.09 -27.07
N LYS A 338 -19.94 -17.61 -28.04
CA LYS A 338 -19.40 -18.50 -29.08
C LYS A 338 -18.56 -17.72 -30.07
N GLU A 339 -19.01 -16.51 -30.41
CA GLU A 339 -18.25 -15.57 -31.22
C GLU A 339 -16.97 -15.13 -30.51
N LEU A 340 -17.04 -14.83 -29.20
CA LEU A 340 -15.86 -14.51 -28.39
C LEU A 340 -14.83 -15.64 -28.33
N ILE A 341 -15.26 -16.91 -28.19
CA ILE A 341 -14.35 -18.06 -28.21
C ILE A 341 -13.61 -18.16 -29.54
N THR A 342 -14.35 -18.02 -30.65
CA THR A 342 -13.77 -18.08 -32.00
C THR A 342 -12.80 -16.91 -32.23
N HIS A 343 -13.17 -15.71 -31.78
CA HIS A 343 -12.33 -14.52 -31.87
C HIS A 343 -11.06 -14.63 -31.02
N PHE A 344 -11.18 -15.14 -29.78
CA PHE A 344 -10.05 -15.38 -28.89
C PHE A 344 -9.03 -16.36 -29.50
N GLN A 345 -9.49 -17.46 -30.11
CA GLN A 345 -8.62 -18.43 -30.77
C GLN A 345 -7.82 -17.81 -31.93
N LYS A 346 -8.48 -16.96 -32.72
CA LYS A 346 -7.83 -16.21 -33.80
C LYS A 346 -6.73 -15.30 -33.25
N LEU A 347 -7.08 -14.44 -32.28
CA LEU A 347 -6.14 -13.49 -31.67
C LEU A 347 -4.96 -14.19 -30.97
N LEU A 348 -5.21 -15.30 -30.28
CA LEU A 348 -4.16 -16.08 -29.63
C LEU A 348 -3.15 -16.63 -30.65
N THR A 349 -3.63 -17.10 -31.81
CA THR A 349 -2.78 -17.59 -32.90
C THR A 349 -1.94 -16.46 -33.50
N GLU A 350 -2.53 -15.28 -33.72
CA GLU A 350 -1.85 -14.10 -34.24
C GLU A 350 -0.78 -13.57 -33.25
N ALA A 351 -1.12 -13.49 -31.96
CA ALA A 351 -0.20 -13.06 -30.91
C ALA A 351 0.99 -14.02 -30.76
N ALA A 352 0.74 -15.33 -30.81
CA ALA A 352 1.78 -16.36 -30.75
C ALA A 352 2.75 -16.26 -31.94
N ALA A 353 2.24 -16.05 -33.16
CA ALA A 353 3.08 -15.89 -34.35
C ALA A 353 4.00 -14.65 -34.26
N LYS A 354 3.50 -13.54 -33.71
CA LYS A 354 4.27 -12.30 -33.52
C LYS A 354 5.38 -12.44 -32.46
N GLN A 355 5.11 -13.15 -31.37
CA GLN A 355 6.10 -13.47 -30.33
C GLN A 355 7.27 -14.32 -30.87
N GLN A 356 7.02 -15.20 -31.85
CA GLN A 356 8.06 -16.01 -32.49
C GLN A 356 8.97 -15.18 -33.42
N ILE A 357 8.43 -14.19 -34.11
CA ILE A 357 9.20 -13.33 -35.04
C ILE A 357 10.16 -12.40 -34.28
N GLY A 358 9.84 -11.98 -33.06
CA GLY A 358 10.71 -11.15 -32.21
C GLY A 358 11.82 -11.90 -31.47
N ARG A 359 11.84 -13.23 -31.54
CA ARG A 359 12.88 -14.10 -30.93
C ARG A 359 13.92 -14.61 -31.95
N ALA A 360 13.76 -14.30 -33.24
CA ALA A 360 14.59 -14.79 -34.34
C ALA A 360 15.82 -13.93 -34.61
#